data_AF-A0AAU9CP97-F1
#
_entry.id   AF-A0AAU9CP97-F1
#
_cell.length_a   1.000
_cell.length_b   1.000
_cell.length_c   1.000
_cell.angle_alpha   90.00
_cell.angle_beta   90.00
_cell.angle_gamma   90.00
#
_symmetry.space_group_name_H-M   'P 1'
#
loop_
_entity.id
_entity.type
_entity.pdbx_description
1 polymer ?
#
loop_
_entity_poly.entity_id
_entity_poly.type
_entity_poly.pdbx_seq_one_letter_code
_entity_poly.pdbx_strand_id
1 'polypeptide(L)'
;MKNDFEKELQIFLKEHLSVPASFKVNLHQVIIDDRSGTKAEINFTYLNISMEYSISMNVSSKRIQKFIEQINPPYPSNISASNLVYYSYYLNEKQYFPLMLPTTEAGKKRTFENFLKVFQSIYIPRVFNLIELNEQLINDVKESPRNYSYPFLIVMAALNHNKSIEVDLD
;
A
#
# COMPACT_ATOMS: atom_id res chain seq x y z
N MET A 1 -28.17 -1.21 0.73
CA MET A 1 -27.47 -0.83 -0.52
C MET A 1 -25.96 -0.65 -0.30
N LYS A 2 -25.47 0.41 0.35
CA LYS A 2 -24.01 0.60 0.57
C LYS A 2 -23.38 -0.54 1.39
N ASN A 3 -23.99 -0.87 2.54
CA ASN A 3 -23.46 -1.91 3.42
C ASN A 3 -23.47 -3.30 2.75
N ASP A 4 -24.44 -3.57 1.87
CA ASP A 4 -24.53 -4.84 1.14
C ASP A 4 -23.44 -4.89 0.06
N PHE A 5 -23.27 -3.79 -0.70
CA PHE A 5 -22.17 -3.62 -1.64
C PHE A 5 -20.80 -3.83 -0.97
N GLU A 6 -20.56 -3.25 0.20
CA GLU A 6 -19.28 -3.39 0.92
C GLU A 6 -19.03 -4.82 1.39
N LYS A 7 -20.07 -5.54 1.84
CA LYS A 7 -19.96 -6.97 2.19
C LYS A 7 -19.66 -7.82 0.97
N GLU A 8 -20.33 -7.57 -0.15
CA GLU A 8 -20.09 -8.27 -1.41
C GLU A 8 -18.68 -7.97 -1.94
N LEU A 9 -18.23 -6.72 -1.88
CA LEU A 9 -16.86 -6.33 -2.24
C LEU A 9 -15.83 -7.07 -1.37
N GLN A 10 -16.08 -7.19 -0.06
CA GLN A 10 -15.20 -7.94 0.83
C GLN A 10 -15.06 -9.40 0.39
N ILE A 11 -16.18 -10.06 0.06
CA ILE A 11 -16.20 -11.45 -0.41
C ILE A 11 -15.43 -11.55 -1.73
N PHE A 12 -15.74 -10.68 -2.69
CA PHE A 12 -15.07 -10.63 -3.98
C PHE A 12 -13.55 -10.47 -3.83
N LEU A 13 -13.09 -9.52 -3.01
CA LEU A 13 -11.66 -9.31 -2.78
C LEU A 13 -10.98 -10.50 -2.08
N LYS A 14 -11.67 -11.21 -1.17
CA LYS A 14 -11.14 -12.44 -0.55
C LYS A 14 -10.91 -13.55 -1.57
N GLU A 15 -11.79 -13.66 -2.57
CA GLU A 15 -11.71 -14.70 -3.61
C GLU A 15 -10.66 -14.38 -4.68
N HIS A 16 -10.43 -13.10 -4.98
CA HIS A 16 -9.63 -12.68 -6.15
C HIS A 16 -8.25 -12.12 -5.83
N LEU A 17 -8.03 -11.60 -4.62
CA LEU A 17 -6.68 -11.30 -4.17
C LEU A 17 -6.02 -12.62 -3.82
N SER A 18 -4.98 -13.02 -4.56
CA SER A 18 -4.17 -14.18 -4.20
C SER A 18 -3.71 -14.02 -2.75
N VAL A 19 -4.11 -14.94 -1.87
CA VAL A 19 -3.90 -14.84 -0.42
C VAL A 19 -2.68 -15.69 -0.04
N PRO A 20 -1.45 -15.16 -0.03
CA PRO A 20 -0.45 -15.69 0.88
C PRO A 20 -0.97 -15.57 2.32
N ALA A 21 -0.49 -16.42 3.24
CA ALA A 21 -0.92 -16.44 4.64
C ALA A 21 -0.73 -15.10 5.42
N SER A 22 -0.14 -14.09 4.78
CA SER A 22 0.04 -12.71 5.23
C SER A 22 -1.14 -11.77 4.92
N PHE A 23 -2.12 -12.18 4.09
CA PHE A 23 -3.23 -11.31 3.67
C PHE A 23 -4.48 -11.52 4.53
N LYS A 24 -5.09 -10.42 4.99
CA LYS A 24 -6.39 -10.42 5.66
C LYS A 24 -7.31 -9.36 5.07
N VAL A 25 -8.44 -9.78 4.52
CA VAL A 25 -9.45 -8.89 3.92
C VAL A 25 -10.63 -8.69 4.89
N ASN A 26 -10.80 -7.47 5.36
CA ASN A 26 -11.93 -7.03 6.19
C ASN A 26 -12.88 -6.15 5.36
N LEU A 27 -13.99 -5.70 5.98
CA LEU A 27 -15.06 -4.98 5.29
C LEU A 27 -14.58 -3.68 4.59
N HIS A 28 -13.64 -2.96 5.21
CA HIS A 28 -13.16 -1.65 4.74
C HIS A 28 -11.63 -1.58 4.59
N GLN A 29 -10.95 -2.72 4.69
CA GLN A 29 -9.49 -2.75 4.63
C GLN A 29 -8.94 -4.09 4.17
N VAL A 30 -7.78 -4.04 3.53
CA VAL A 30 -6.90 -5.18 3.32
C VAL A 30 -5.64 -4.97 4.15
N ILE A 31 -5.29 -5.96 4.96
CA ILE A 31 -4.07 -5.99 5.75
C ILE A 31 -3.11 -6.98 5.13
N ILE A 32 -1.84 -6.58 5.02
CA ILE A 32 -0.73 -7.44 4.65
C ILE A 32 0.27 -7.38 5.79
N ASP A 33 0.55 -8.52 6.42
CA ASP A 33 1.48 -8.65 7.54
C ASP A 33 2.51 -9.74 7.22
N ASP A 34 3.75 -9.35 6.98
CA ASP A 34 4.85 -10.26 6.63
C ASP A 34 5.30 -11.13 7.82
N ARG A 35 4.80 -10.87 9.03
CA ARG A 35 5.19 -11.48 10.31
C ARG A 35 6.67 -11.27 10.70
N SER A 36 7.48 -10.65 9.84
CA SER A 36 8.86 -10.22 10.10
C SER A 36 8.97 -8.77 10.56
N GLY A 37 7.86 -8.03 10.58
CA GLY A 37 7.77 -6.69 11.17
C GLY A 37 7.39 -5.59 10.18
N THR A 38 6.96 -5.93 8.98
CA THR A 38 6.31 -5.03 8.03
C THR A 38 4.82 -5.30 7.97
N LYS A 39 4.02 -4.25 8.22
CA LYS A 39 2.56 -4.30 8.17
C LYS A 39 2.05 -3.17 7.28
N ALA A 40 1.27 -3.55 6.28
CA ALA A 40 0.54 -2.64 5.41
C ALA A 40 -0.97 -2.72 5.68
N GLU A 41 -1.63 -1.57 5.65
CA GLU A 41 -3.06 -1.43 5.78
C GLU A 41 -3.58 -0.57 4.61
N ILE A 42 -4.29 -1.21 3.69
CA ILE A 42 -4.95 -0.57 2.56
C ILE A 42 -6.41 -0.37 2.95
N ASN A 43 -6.79 0.85 3.30
CA ASN A 43 -8.14 1.20 3.73
C ASN A 43 -8.95 1.74 2.55
N PHE A 44 -10.24 1.45 2.49
CA PHE A 44 -11.13 2.02 1.49
C PHE A 44 -12.42 2.52 2.15
N THR A 45 -12.72 3.80 1.96
CA THR A 45 -13.80 4.51 2.65
C THR A 45 -14.65 5.27 1.65
N TYR A 46 -15.96 5.11 1.76
CA TYR A 46 -16.91 5.88 0.98
C TYR A 46 -17.00 7.32 1.49
N LEU A 47 -16.77 8.28 0.60
CA LEU A 47 -16.90 9.71 0.85
C LEU A 47 -18.29 10.17 0.43
N ASN A 48 -19.14 10.52 1.40
CA ASN A 48 -20.52 10.92 1.11
C ASN A 48 -20.63 12.17 0.23
N ILE A 49 -19.67 13.10 0.33
CA ILE A 49 -19.71 14.38 -0.39
C ILE A 49 -19.38 14.19 -1.87
N SER A 50 -18.30 13.47 -2.19
CA SER A 50 -17.92 13.21 -3.58
C SER A 50 -18.57 11.96 -4.17
N MET A 51 -19.32 11.21 -3.36
CA MET A 51 -19.99 9.95 -3.74
C MET A 51 -19.04 8.89 -4.32
N GLU A 52 -17.78 8.94 -3.90
CA GLU A 52 -16.71 8.06 -4.37
C GLU A 52 -16.05 7.33 -3.20
N TYR A 53 -15.47 6.18 -3.48
CA TYR A 53 -14.56 5.50 -2.58
C TYR A 53 -13.19 6.11 -2.70
N SER A 54 -12.62 6.44 -1.56
CA SER A 54 -11.20 6.73 -1.46
C SER A 54 -10.44 5.56 -0.86
N ILE A 55 -9.25 5.31 -1.39
CA ILE A 55 -8.32 4.30 -0.88
C ILE A 55 -7.13 5.00 -0.24
N SER A 56 -6.69 4.55 0.92
CA SER A 56 -5.44 4.97 1.54
C SER A 56 -4.58 3.76 1.84
N MET A 57 -3.26 3.94 1.88
CA MET A 57 -2.34 2.90 2.27
C MET A 57 -1.35 3.43 3.28
N ASN A 58 -1.25 2.73 4.40
CA ASN A 58 -0.26 2.96 5.44
C ASN A 58 0.66 1.75 5.50
N VAL A 59 1.97 1.97 5.57
CA VAL A 59 2.93 0.89 5.80
C VAL A 59 3.84 1.26 6.97
N SER A 60 3.98 0.34 7.89
CA SER A 60 5.00 0.35 8.95
C SER A 60 5.98 -0.78 8.68
N SER A 61 7.27 -0.54 8.91
CA SER A 61 8.31 -1.56 8.76
C SER A 61 9.37 -1.37 9.82
N LYS A 62 9.48 -2.34 10.74
CA LYS A 62 10.49 -2.34 11.80
C LYS A 62 11.90 -2.32 11.23
N ARG A 63 12.13 -3.02 10.12
CA ARG A 63 13.43 -3.10 9.44
C ARG A 63 13.88 -1.73 8.94
N ILE A 64 13.01 -1.05 8.20
CA ILE A 64 13.29 0.28 7.66
C ILE A 64 13.41 1.31 8.78
N GLN A 65 12.54 1.26 9.79
CA GLN A 65 12.60 2.16 10.95
C GLN A 65 13.91 2.04 11.70
N LYS A 66 14.34 0.81 12.00
CA LYS A 66 15.63 0.57 12.67
C LYS A 66 16.79 1.16 11.87
N PHE A 67 16.79 1.01 10.55
CA PHE A 67 17.81 1.63 9.69
C PHE A 67 17.81 3.16 9.77
N ILE A 68 16.63 3.78 9.74
CA ILE A 68 16.48 5.24 9.84
C ILE A 68 16.93 5.74 11.22
N GLU A 69 16.53 5.07 12.29
CA GLU A 69 16.87 5.42 13.67
C GLU A 69 18.37 5.34 13.93
N GLN A 70 19.07 4.36 13.34
CA GLN A 70 20.53 4.24 13.43
C GLN A 70 21.27 5.43 12.82
N ILE A 71 20.69 6.06 11.79
CA ILE A 71 21.29 7.22 11.10
C ILE A 71 20.96 8.52 11.84
N ASN A 72 19.82 8.57 12.54
CA ASN A 72 19.32 9.76 13.24
C ASN A 72 19.28 11.01 12.31
N PRO A 73 18.38 11.02 11.31
CA PRO A 73 18.38 12.04 10.25
C PRO A 73 18.28 13.46 10.81
N PRO A 74 19.11 14.41 10.32
CA PRO A 74 19.10 15.80 10.77
C PRO A 74 17.96 16.64 10.14
N TYR A 75 16.96 15.99 9.56
CA TYR A 75 15.84 16.61 8.87
C TYR A 75 14.55 15.85 9.19
N PRO A 76 13.38 16.50 9.15
CA PRO A 76 12.12 15.86 9.51
C PRO A 76 11.65 14.85 8.46
N SER A 77 10.83 13.90 8.90
CA SER A 77 10.07 13.01 8.02
C SER A 77 9.07 13.78 7.16
N ASN A 78 8.83 13.31 5.93
CA ASN A 78 7.71 13.78 5.09
C ASN A 78 6.35 13.34 5.64
N ILE A 79 6.31 12.29 6.47
CA ILE A 79 5.12 11.73 7.10
C ILE A 79 5.14 12.06 8.59
N SER A 80 4.05 12.65 9.09
CA SER A 80 3.95 13.07 10.50
C SER A 80 3.87 11.91 11.50
N ALA A 81 3.33 10.76 11.09
CA ALA A 81 3.26 9.56 11.92
C ALA A 81 4.64 8.88 12.01
N SER A 82 5.24 8.89 13.20
CA SER A 82 6.61 8.40 13.45
C SER A 82 6.81 6.91 13.15
N ASN A 83 5.75 6.12 13.19
CA ASN A 83 5.79 4.67 12.96
C ASN A 83 5.44 4.28 11.50
N LEU A 84 5.26 5.24 10.59
CA LEU A 84 5.00 4.95 9.19
C LEU A 84 6.25 5.16 8.34
N VAL A 85 6.48 4.24 7.42
CA VAL A 85 7.52 4.35 6.39
C VAL A 85 6.93 4.83 5.07
N TYR A 86 5.64 4.57 4.87
CA TYR A 86 4.89 4.98 3.69
C TYR A 86 3.45 5.35 4.05
N TYR A 87 2.95 6.39 3.40
CA TYR A 87 1.56 6.84 3.45
C TYR A 87 1.15 7.35 2.08
N SER A 88 0.02 6.87 1.56
CA SER A 88 -0.58 7.43 0.34
C SER A 88 -2.10 7.43 0.40
N TYR A 89 -2.67 8.26 -0.47
CA TYR A 89 -4.10 8.42 -0.64
C TYR A 89 -4.41 8.42 -2.14
N TYR A 90 -5.42 7.66 -2.56
CA TYR A 90 -5.75 7.40 -3.96
C TYR A 90 -6.02 8.68 -4.77
N LEU A 91 -6.58 9.71 -4.15
CA LEU A 91 -6.77 11.01 -4.84
C LEU A 91 -5.43 11.65 -5.26
N ASN A 92 -4.31 11.23 -4.66
CA ASN A 92 -2.95 11.69 -5.03
C ASN A 92 -2.31 10.79 -6.09
N GLU A 93 -2.90 9.62 -6.37
CA GLU A 93 -2.35 8.56 -7.24
C GLU A 93 -3.06 8.49 -8.61
N LYS A 94 -3.85 9.53 -8.99
CA LYS A 94 -4.83 9.59 -10.11
C LYS A 94 -4.36 9.03 -11.47
N GLN A 95 -4.23 7.72 -11.58
CA GLN A 95 -4.01 6.97 -12.81
C GLN A 95 -5.29 6.23 -13.26
N TYR A 96 -6.34 6.27 -12.43
CA TYR A 96 -7.57 5.51 -12.60
C TYR A 96 -8.82 6.37 -12.40
N PHE A 97 -9.96 5.88 -12.92
CA PHE A 97 -11.26 6.52 -12.74
C PHE A 97 -11.71 6.49 -11.26
N PRO A 98 -12.52 7.47 -10.80
CA PRO A 98 -13.13 7.44 -9.48
C PRO A 98 -13.91 6.13 -9.24
N LEU A 99 -13.75 5.56 -8.04
CA LEU A 99 -14.45 4.35 -7.64
C LEU A 99 -15.82 4.73 -7.07
N MET A 100 -16.84 4.85 -7.91
CA MET A 100 -18.17 5.28 -7.48
C MET A 100 -18.97 4.12 -6.86
N LEU A 101 -19.88 4.45 -5.93
CA LEU A 101 -20.88 3.49 -5.48
C LEU A 101 -21.84 3.19 -6.65
N PRO A 102 -21.97 1.92 -7.09
CA PRO A 102 -22.79 1.57 -8.24
C PRO A 102 -24.28 1.63 -7.91
N THR A 103 -25.10 1.93 -8.92
CA THR A 103 -26.57 1.92 -8.86
C THR A 103 -27.20 0.76 -9.64
N THR A 104 -26.38 -0.05 -10.31
CA THR A 104 -26.81 -1.20 -11.13
C THR A 104 -25.91 -2.41 -10.87
N GLU A 105 -26.43 -3.62 -11.12
CA GLU A 105 -25.66 -4.87 -10.97
C GLU A 105 -24.44 -4.93 -11.91
N ALA A 106 -24.59 -4.48 -13.16
CA ALA A 106 -23.47 -4.36 -14.09
C ALA A 106 -22.42 -3.35 -13.60
N GLY A 107 -22.87 -2.21 -13.06
CA GLY A 107 -22.00 -1.23 -12.41
C GLY A 107 -21.26 -1.82 -11.22
N LYS A 108 -21.93 -2.66 -10.43
CA LYS A 108 -21.33 -3.34 -9.27
C LYS A 108 -20.17 -4.23 -9.65
N LYS A 109 -20.37 -5.12 -10.62
CA LYS A 109 -19.30 -5.99 -11.14
C LYS A 109 -18.11 -5.16 -11.64
N ARG A 110 -18.37 -4.09 -12.40
CA ARG A 110 -17.32 -3.20 -12.90
C ARG A 110 -16.56 -2.50 -11.78
N THR A 111 -17.25 -2.02 -10.75
CA THR A 111 -16.60 -1.39 -9.59
C THR A 111 -15.73 -2.39 -8.84
N PHE A 112 -16.19 -3.62 -8.65
CA PHE A 112 -15.38 -4.69 -8.04
C PHE A 112 -14.08 -4.97 -8.81
N GLU A 113 -14.18 -5.10 -10.14
CA GLU A 113 -13.02 -5.28 -11.01
C GLU A 113 -12.06 -4.09 -10.94
N ASN A 114 -12.58 -2.86 -10.86
CA ASN A 114 -11.75 -1.67 -10.71
C ASN A 114 -11.00 -1.65 -9.36
N PHE A 115 -11.65 -2.02 -8.25
CA PHE A 115 -10.98 -2.17 -6.96
C PHE A 115 -9.83 -3.18 -7.03
N LEU A 116 -10.12 -4.35 -7.61
CA LEU A 116 -9.12 -5.40 -7.78
C LEU A 116 -7.93 -4.92 -8.61
N LYS A 117 -8.21 -4.25 -9.74
CA LYS A 117 -7.18 -3.67 -10.61
C LYS A 117 -6.30 -2.67 -9.87
N VAL A 118 -6.91 -1.73 -9.14
CA VAL A 118 -6.17 -0.72 -8.37
C VAL A 118 -5.28 -1.40 -7.31
N PHE A 119 -5.80 -2.41 -6.62
CA PHE A 119 -5.04 -3.11 -5.58
C PHE A 119 -3.87 -3.89 -6.19
N GLN A 120 -4.09 -4.64 -7.26
CA GLN A 120 -3.07 -5.47 -7.90
C GLN A 120 -2.02 -4.66 -8.67
N SER A 121 -2.37 -3.49 -9.21
CA SER A 121 -1.44 -2.70 -10.04
C SER A 121 -0.66 -1.63 -9.28
N ILE A 122 -1.20 -1.12 -8.17
CA ILE A 122 -0.56 -0.04 -7.40
C ILE A 122 -0.19 -0.53 -6.01
N TYR A 123 -1.19 -0.86 -5.19
CA TYR A 123 -0.97 -0.98 -3.76
C TYR A 123 -0.20 -2.23 -3.37
N ILE A 124 -0.60 -3.39 -3.89
CA ILE A 124 0.03 -4.67 -3.56
C ILE A 124 1.51 -4.71 -3.98
N PRO A 125 1.87 -4.36 -5.23
CA PRO A 125 3.28 -4.31 -5.63
C PRO A 125 4.12 -3.40 -4.73
N ARG A 126 3.63 -2.19 -4.41
CA ARG A 126 4.36 -1.25 -3.53
C ARG A 126 4.56 -1.81 -2.12
N VAL A 127 3.58 -2.53 -1.57
CA VAL A 127 3.74 -3.21 -0.27
C VAL A 127 4.85 -4.25 -0.36
N PHE A 128 4.86 -5.08 -1.40
CA PHE A 128 5.91 -6.09 -1.57
C PHE A 128 7.29 -5.46 -1.77
N ASN A 129 7.39 -4.38 -2.54
CA ASN A 129 8.64 -3.65 -2.70
C ASN A 129 9.18 -3.11 -1.37
N LEU A 130 8.30 -2.66 -0.47
CA LEU A 130 8.65 -2.23 0.90
C LEU A 130 9.02 -3.40 1.83
N ILE A 131 8.39 -4.57 1.67
CA ILE A 131 8.72 -5.78 2.43
C ILE A 131 10.10 -6.31 2.01
N GLU A 132 10.30 -6.45 0.70
CA GLU A 132 11.48 -7.09 0.11
C GLU A 132 12.67 -6.14 -0.02
N LEU A 133 12.45 -4.82 0.08
CA LEU A 133 13.45 -3.79 -0.19
C LEU A 133 14.12 -3.96 -1.58
N ASN A 134 13.35 -4.39 -2.57
CA ASN A 134 13.85 -4.68 -3.91
C ASN A 134 14.19 -3.41 -4.70
N GLU A 135 14.77 -3.56 -5.90
CA GLU A 135 15.15 -2.42 -6.74
C GLU A 135 13.97 -1.55 -7.18
N GLN A 136 12.79 -2.16 -7.37
CA GLN A 136 11.61 -1.43 -7.78
C GLN A 136 11.17 -0.41 -6.72
N LEU A 137 11.44 -0.66 -5.43
CA LEU A 137 11.23 0.33 -4.37
C LEU A 137 11.96 1.65 -4.65
N ILE A 138 13.15 1.61 -5.24
CA ILE A 138 13.92 2.81 -5.57
C ILE A 138 13.18 3.65 -6.61
N ASN A 139 12.57 3.00 -7.60
CA ASN A 139 11.76 3.67 -8.61
C ASN A 139 10.48 4.25 -8.01
N ASP A 140 9.78 3.48 -7.17
CA ASP A 140 8.57 3.93 -6.49
C ASP A 140 8.83 5.19 -5.63
N VAL A 141 9.97 5.23 -4.93
CA VAL A 141 10.38 6.40 -4.14
C VAL A 141 10.73 7.59 -5.03
N LYS A 142 11.37 7.38 -6.19
CA LYS A 142 11.68 8.46 -7.14
C LYS A 142 10.42 9.09 -7.73
N GLU A 143 9.41 8.28 -8.04
CA GLU A 143 8.15 8.75 -8.61
C GLU A 143 7.32 9.55 -7.60
N SER A 144 7.25 9.07 -6.36
CA SER A 144 6.37 9.64 -5.33
C SER A 144 7.06 9.84 -3.97
N PRO A 145 8.15 10.63 -3.89
CA PRO A 145 8.96 10.73 -2.66
C PRO A 145 8.18 11.30 -1.47
N ARG A 146 7.14 12.10 -1.72
CA ARG A 146 6.30 12.68 -0.65
C ARG A 146 5.51 11.63 0.14
N ASN A 147 5.31 10.43 -0.44
CA ASN A 147 4.57 9.34 0.20
C ASN A 147 5.45 8.50 1.14
N TYR A 148 6.75 8.78 1.26
CA TYR A 148 7.69 8.03 2.08
C TYR A 148 8.28 8.91 3.18
N SER A 149 8.45 8.39 4.40
CA SER A 149 8.87 9.18 5.57
C SER A 149 10.26 9.80 5.40
N TYR A 150 11.24 8.99 5.01
CA TYR A 150 12.61 9.44 4.75
C TYR A 150 13.07 8.88 3.39
N PRO A 151 12.64 9.47 2.26
CA PRO A 151 12.79 8.88 0.92
C PRO A 151 14.23 8.48 0.59
N PHE A 152 15.17 9.39 0.85
CA PHE A 152 16.60 9.13 0.63
C PHE A 152 17.11 7.95 1.46
N LEU A 153 16.75 7.86 2.75
CA LEU A 153 17.18 6.77 3.61
C LEU A 153 16.52 5.44 3.23
N ILE A 154 15.29 5.47 2.74
CA ILE A 154 14.59 4.27 2.26
C ILE A 154 15.26 3.74 0.98
N VAL A 155 15.69 4.62 0.07
CA VAL A 155 16.52 4.24 -1.09
C VAL A 155 17.85 3.64 -0.62
N MET A 156 18.52 4.24 0.37
CA MET A 156 19.76 3.70 0.92
C MET A 156 19.57 2.33 1.57
N ALA A 157 18.45 2.11 2.28
CA ALA A 157 18.11 0.82 2.86
C ALA A 157 17.92 -0.26 1.78
N ALA A 158 17.23 0.07 0.69
CA ALA A 158 17.05 -0.81 -0.47
C ALA A 158 18.39 -1.15 -1.14
N LEU A 159 19.21 -0.14 -1.43
CA LEU A 159 20.53 -0.33 -2.03
C LEU A 159 21.46 -1.19 -1.16
N ASN A 160 21.46 -0.96 0.15
CA ASN A 160 22.28 -1.75 1.07
C ASN A 160 21.83 -3.21 1.10
N HIS A 161 20.51 -3.46 1.08
CA HIS A 161 19.95 -4.81 1.02
C HIS A 161 20.35 -5.55 -0.26
N ASN A 162 20.16 -4.92 -1.42
CA ASN A 162 20.40 -5.57 -2.70
C ASN A 162 21.90 -5.89 -2.91
N LYS A 163 22.80 -5.01 -2.45
CA LYS A 163 24.24 -5.28 -2.46
C LYS A 163 24.64 -6.46 -1.58
N SER A 164 24.01 -6.64 -0.42
CA SER A 164 24.30 -7.80 0.45
C SER A 164 23.90 -9.12 -0.20
N ILE A 165 22.83 -9.14 -0.99
CA ILE A 165 22.39 -10.35 -1.71
C ILE A 165 23.40 -10.75 -2.80
N GLU A 166 23.98 -9.78 -3.52
CA GLU A 166 24.98 -10.07 -4.55
C GLU A 166 26.27 -10.67 -3.99
N VAL A 167 26.67 -10.29 -2.77
CA VAL A 167 27.90 -10.78 -2.12
C VAL A 167 27.74 -12.19 -1.54
N ASP A 168 26.52 -12.59 -1.16
CA ASP A 168 26.25 -13.92 -0.57
C ASP A 168 26.11 -15.05 -1.62
N LEU A 169 26.19 -14.73 -2.92
CA LEU A 169 26.04 -15.67 -4.03
C LEU A 169 27.37 -16.09 -4.69
N ASP A 170 28.50 -15.58 -4.19
CA ASP A 170 29.88 -15.96 -4.57
C ASP A 170 30.52 -16.92 -3.54
#